data_AF-A0A835U2B9-F1
#
_entry.id   AF-A0A835U2B9-F1
#
_cell.length_a   1.000
_cell.length_b   1.000
_cell.length_c   1.000
_cell.angle_alpha   90.00
_cell.angle_beta   90.00
_cell.angle_gamma   90.00
#
_symmetry.space_group_name_H-M   'P 1'
#
loop_
_entity.id
_entity.type
_entity.pdbx_description
1 polymer ?
#
loop_
_entity_poly.entity_id
_entity_poly.type
_entity_poly.pdbx_seq_one_letter_code
_entity_poly.pdbx_strand_id
1 'polypeptide(L)'
;MNPLNIQMLSRSLHEQIFRGAQVRYSAEEVQRSVQHLQRHDLWGKETSTLPDVDLQLPRMYGDNIDEHFRLLAQKQSLPYLEAANELLRCQLPPLPEQWAWKLGWTRYGPHGQAESVDFPEDRALVLDVEVCVADGHCPTLAVAVSPHAW
;
A
#
# COMPACT_ATOMS: atom_id res chain seq x y z
N MET A 1 23.03 -3.50 -25.22
CA MET A 1 22.62 -2.39 -26.11
C MET A 1 21.45 -2.86 -26.98
N ASN A 2 20.53 -1.96 -27.30
CA ASN A 2 19.47 -2.22 -28.28
C ASN A 2 19.92 -1.82 -29.71
N PRO A 3 19.10 -2.05 -30.76
CA PRO A 3 19.42 -1.64 -32.14
C PRO A 3 19.62 -0.13 -32.36
N LEU A 4 19.27 0.71 -31.38
CA LEU A 4 19.43 2.16 -31.42
C LEU A 4 20.65 2.64 -30.61
N ASN A 5 21.52 1.72 -30.20
CA ASN A 5 22.70 2.01 -29.37
C ASN A 5 22.36 2.65 -27.99
N ILE A 6 21.20 2.30 -27.44
CA ILE A 6 20.79 2.67 -26.08
C ILE A 6 21.18 1.54 -25.13
N GLN A 7 21.76 1.91 -23.99
CA GLN A 7 22.08 0.97 -22.93
C GLN A 7 20.80 0.45 -22.28
N MET A 8 20.70 -0.89 -22.21
CA MET A 8 19.60 -1.59 -21.55
C MET A 8 20.08 -2.07 -20.19
N LEU A 9 19.15 -2.63 -19.39
CA LEU A 9 19.51 -3.33 -18.15
C LEU A 9 20.59 -4.39 -18.42
N SER A 10 21.43 -4.62 -17.41
CA SER A 10 22.38 -5.73 -17.44
C SER A 10 21.63 -7.06 -17.61
N ARG A 11 22.26 -8.05 -18.24
CA ARG A 11 21.63 -9.32 -18.54
C ARG A 11 21.08 -10.02 -17.30
N SER A 12 21.85 -10.00 -16.20
CA SER A 12 21.45 -10.54 -14.90
C SER A 12 20.15 -9.92 -14.40
N LEU A 13 20.05 -8.59 -14.39
CA LEU A 13 18.85 -7.89 -13.95
C LEU A 13 17.65 -8.13 -14.88
N HIS A 14 17.89 -8.15 -16.19
CA HIS A 14 16.85 -8.44 -17.17
C HIS A 14 16.26 -9.84 -16.98
N GLU A 15 17.11 -10.85 -16.75
CA GLU A 15 16.66 -12.22 -16.48
C GLU A 15 15.87 -12.32 -15.17
N GLN A 16 16.25 -11.58 -14.14
CA GLN A 16 15.53 -11.55 -12.85
C GLN A 16 14.16 -10.86 -12.95
N ILE A 17 14.06 -9.75 -13.69
CA ILE A 17 12.82 -8.95 -13.79
C ILE A 17 11.85 -9.52 -14.84
N PHE A 18 12.36 -9.89 -16.02
CA PHE A 18 11.55 -10.29 -17.16
C PHE A 18 11.55 -11.80 -17.40
N ARG A 19 12.19 -12.58 -16.51
CA ARG A 19 12.18 -14.06 -16.52
C ARG A 19 12.55 -14.67 -17.89
N GLY A 20 13.52 -14.05 -18.57
CA GLY A 20 13.99 -14.52 -19.87
C GLY A 20 13.09 -14.19 -21.06
N ALA A 21 12.14 -13.25 -20.91
CA ALA A 21 11.36 -12.74 -22.05
C ALA A 21 12.29 -12.26 -23.16
N GLN A 22 12.06 -12.73 -24.39
CA GLN A 22 12.86 -12.31 -25.53
C GLN A 22 12.25 -11.04 -26.14
N VAL A 23 13.06 -9.97 -26.18
CA VAL A 23 12.69 -8.76 -26.91
C VAL A 23 12.86 -9.00 -28.40
N ARG A 24 11.76 -8.89 -29.15
CA ARG A 24 11.78 -8.90 -30.63
C ARG A 24 11.66 -7.47 -31.12
N TYR A 25 12.52 -7.08 -32.04
CA TYR A 25 12.49 -5.75 -32.66
C TYR A 25 11.91 -5.86 -34.07
N SER A 26 10.89 -5.05 -34.39
CA SER A 26 10.43 -4.89 -35.76
C SER A 26 11.42 -4.02 -36.54
N ALA A 27 11.82 -4.46 -37.73
CA ALA A 27 12.70 -3.68 -38.61
C ALA A 27 12.07 -2.31 -38.97
N GLU A 28 10.74 -2.27 -39.14
CA GLU A 28 10.00 -1.04 -39.44
C GLU A 28 10.07 -0.03 -38.27
N GLU A 29 9.88 -0.51 -37.04
CA GLU A 29 9.90 0.35 -35.84
C GLU A 29 11.30 0.87 -35.55
N VAL A 30 12.33 0.03 -35.73
CA VAL A 30 13.72 0.45 -35.62
C VAL A 30 14.02 1.53 -36.65
N GLN A 31 13.65 1.32 -37.91
CA GLN A 31 13.90 2.30 -38.97
C GLN A 31 13.16 3.63 -38.73
N ARG A 32 11.91 3.58 -38.29
CA ARG A 32 11.14 4.78 -37.92
C ARG A 32 11.81 5.54 -36.78
N SER A 33 12.34 4.83 -35.78
CA SER A 33 13.05 5.41 -34.65
C SER A 33 14.38 6.05 -35.09
N VAL A 34 15.14 5.38 -35.96
CA VAL A 34 16.38 5.93 -36.56
C VAL A 34 16.10 7.21 -37.33
N GLN A 35 15.08 7.23 -38.19
CA GLN A 35 14.70 8.44 -38.94
C GLN A 35 14.31 9.59 -38.01
N HIS A 36 13.61 9.32 -36.92
CA HIS A 36 13.26 10.33 -35.93
C HIS A 36 14.50 10.90 -35.25
N LEU A 37 15.42 10.04 -34.80
CA LEU A 37 16.69 10.46 -34.19
C LEU A 37 17.55 11.27 -35.17
N GLN A 38 17.56 10.92 -36.47
CA GLN A 38 18.28 11.68 -37.49
C GLN A 38 17.71 13.09 -37.69
N ARG A 39 16.38 13.24 -37.74
CA ARG A 39 15.72 14.56 -37.88
C ARG A 39 16.06 15.52 -36.74
N HIS A 40 16.31 14.98 -35.55
CA HIS A 40 16.66 15.76 -34.37
C HIS A 40 18.17 15.87 -34.13
N ASP A 41 19.00 15.42 -35.09
CA ASP A 41 20.46 15.40 -34.95
C ASP A 41 20.91 14.63 -33.68
N LEU A 42 20.23 13.53 -33.33
CA LEU A 42 20.58 12.70 -32.16
C LEU A 42 21.18 11.35 -32.55
N TRP A 43 21.05 10.96 -33.81
CA TRP A 43 21.58 9.69 -34.31
C TRP A 43 23.11 9.70 -34.44
N GLY A 44 23.78 8.65 -33.97
CA GLY A 44 25.23 8.49 -34.10
C GLY A 44 26.07 9.34 -33.12
N LYS A 45 25.43 10.06 -32.18
CA LYS A 45 26.13 10.74 -31.09
C LYS A 45 26.63 9.72 -30.05
N GLU A 46 27.79 10.01 -29.44
CA GLU A 46 28.32 9.16 -28.39
C GLU A 46 27.37 9.13 -27.19
N THR A 47 26.98 7.92 -26.80
CA THR A 47 26.21 7.66 -25.59
C THR A 47 27.18 7.22 -24.50
N SER A 48 27.18 7.90 -23.36
CA SER A 48 27.95 7.47 -22.19
C SER A 48 27.38 6.15 -21.69
N THR A 49 28.15 5.07 -21.80
CA THR A 49 27.78 3.77 -21.23
C THR A 49 28.29 3.66 -19.81
N LEU A 50 27.43 3.18 -18.91
CA LEU A 50 27.81 2.85 -17.55
C LEU A 50 28.27 1.39 -17.48
N PRO A 51 29.12 0.99 -16.52
CA PRO A 51 29.45 -0.41 -16.31
C PRO A 51 28.19 -1.21 -15.95
N ASP A 52 28.17 -2.48 -16.33
CA ASP A 52 27.08 -3.38 -15.95
C ASP A 52 27.04 -3.54 -14.43
N VAL A 53 25.82 -3.50 -13.89
CA VAL A 53 25.57 -3.72 -12.46
C VAL A 53 25.25 -5.20 -12.24
N ASP A 54 25.95 -5.81 -11.29
CA ASP A 54 25.61 -7.12 -10.75
C ASP A 54 24.87 -6.94 -9.41
N LEU A 55 23.55 -6.99 -9.48
CA LEU A 55 22.65 -6.87 -8.35
C LEU A 55 21.74 -8.09 -8.32
N GLN A 56 21.67 -8.74 -7.16
CA GLN A 56 20.77 -9.87 -6.90
C GLN A 56 19.51 -9.33 -6.23
N LEU A 57 18.40 -9.33 -6.97
CA LEU A 57 17.10 -8.91 -6.51
C LEU A 57 16.46 -10.01 -5.64
N PRO A 58 15.69 -9.63 -4.60
CA PRO A 58 14.86 -10.58 -3.87
C PRO A 58 13.87 -11.31 -4.79
N ARG A 59 13.46 -12.51 -4.38
CA ARG A 59 12.47 -13.29 -5.13
C ARG A 59 11.16 -12.51 -5.27
N MET A 60 10.73 -12.28 -6.51
CA MET A 60 9.43 -11.69 -6.79
C MET A 60 8.29 -12.66 -6.46
N TYR A 61 7.24 -12.14 -5.82
CA TYR A 61 6.01 -12.89 -5.52
C TYR A 61 5.15 -13.22 -6.74
N GLY A 62 5.23 -12.45 -7.83
CA GLY A 62 4.42 -12.61 -9.05
C GLY A 62 5.25 -12.81 -10.32
N ASP A 63 4.60 -13.11 -11.44
CA ASP A 63 5.23 -13.44 -12.73
C ASP A 63 5.82 -12.23 -13.45
N ASN A 64 5.34 -11.03 -13.12
CA ASN A 64 5.87 -9.77 -13.59
C ASN A 64 5.81 -8.71 -12.47
N ILE A 65 6.39 -7.53 -12.75
CA ILE A 65 6.45 -6.42 -11.79
C ILE A 65 5.05 -6.00 -11.31
N ASP A 66 4.10 -5.88 -12.22
CA ASP A 66 2.74 -5.45 -11.91
C ASP A 66 2.05 -6.43 -10.95
N GLU A 67 2.13 -7.73 -11.24
CA GLU A 67 1.59 -8.76 -10.35
C GLU A 67 2.30 -8.81 -8.99
N HIS A 68 3.63 -8.64 -8.97
CA HIS A 68 4.38 -8.58 -7.72
C HIS A 68 3.86 -7.47 -6.81
N PHE A 69 3.68 -6.26 -7.33
CA PHE A 69 3.17 -5.14 -6.53
C PHE A 69 1.71 -5.31 -6.15
N ARG A 70 0.87 -5.91 -7.02
CA ARG A 70 -0.52 -6.22 -6.66
C ARG A 70 -0.60 -7.20 -5.51
N LEU A 71 0.20 -8.26 -5.52
CA LEU A 71 0.27 -9.25 -4.44
C LEU A 71 0.79 -8.62 -3.13
N LEU A 72 1.81 -7.77 -3.22
CA LEU A 72 2.31 -7.03 -2.06
C LEU A 72 1.25 -6.10 -1.46
N ALA A 73 0.55 -5.36 -2.32
CA ALA A 73 -0.52 -4.47 -1.90
C ALA A 73 -1.65 -5.27 -1.25
N GLN A 74 -2.09 -6.37 -1.86
CA GLN A 74 -3.13 -7.22 -1.32
C GLN A 74 -2.73 -7.81 0.05
N LYS A 75 -1.51 -8.34 0.19
CA LYS A 75 -1.06 -8.89 1.49
C LYS A 75 -1.05 -7.85 2.61
N GLN A 76 -0.66 -6.62 2.30
CA GLN A 76 -0.62 -5.54 3.29
C GLN A 76 -2.00 -4.97 3.60
N SER A 77 -2.87 -4.86 2.61
CA SER A 77 -4.19 -4.24 2.77
C SER A 77 -5.27 -5.20 3.26
N LEU A 78 -5.14 -6.51 3.02
CA LEU A 78 -6.19 -7.50 3.30
C LEU A 78 -6.67 -7.47 4.77
N PRO A 79 -5.81 -7.43 5.80
CA PRO A 79 -6.26 -7.40 7.19
C PRO A 79 -7.12 -6.17 7.50
N TYR A 80 -6.78 -5.01 6.93
CA TYR A 80 -7.52 -3.77 7.10
C TYR A 80 -8.80 -3.76 6.28
N LEU A 81 -8.78 -4.32 5.07
CA LEU A 81 -9.96 -4.46 4.22
C LEU A 81 -11.00 -5.37 4.88
N GLU A 82 -10.58 -6.48 5.49
CA GLU A 82 -11.46 -7.35 6.27
C GLU A 82 -12.09 -6.61 7.45
N ALA A 83 -11.26 -5.94 8.27
CA ALA A 83 -11.74 -5.23 9.45
C ALA A 83 -12.66 -4.03 9.10
N ALA A 84 -12.36 -3.32 8.01
CA ALA A 84 -13.22 -2.27 7.49
C ALA A 84 -14.55 -2.81 6.95
N ASN A 85 -14.53 -3.95 6.24
CA ASN A 85 -15.75 -4.61 5.78
C ASN A 85 -16.63 -5.09 6.94
N GLU A 86 -16.02 -5.56 8.04
CA GLU A 86 -16.73 -5.92 9.26
C GLU A 86 -17.45 -4.69 9.85
N LEU A 87 -16.75 -3.56 9.99
CA LEU A 87 -17.36 -2.30 10.45
C LEU A 87 -18.49 -1.82 9.53
N LEU A 88 -18.31 -1.87 8.21
CA LEU A 88 -19.31 -1.39 7.25
C LEU A 88 -20.58 -2.25 7.21
N ARG A 89 -20.49 -3.54 7.58
CA ARG A 89 -21.60 -4.50 7.52
C ARG A 89 -22.24 -4.78 8.86
N CYS A 90 -21.59 -4.40 9.96
CA CYS A 90 -22.11 -4.66 11.29
C CYS A 90 -23.39 -3.85 11.56
N GLN A 91 -24.24 -4.41 12.42
CA GLN A 91 -25.28 -3.63 13.08
C GLN A 91 -24.69 -3.16 14.40
N LEU A 92 -24.68 -1.85 14.61
CA LEU A 92 -24.09 -1.29 15.82
C LEU A 92 -24.88 -1.75 17.06
N PRO A 93 -24.18 -2.03 18.17
CA PRO A 93 -24.84 -2.30 19.45
C PRO A 93 -25.68 -1.08 19.88
N PRO A 94 -26.73 -1.29 20.69
CA PRO A 94 -27.54 -0.20 21.20
C PRO A 94 -26.67 0.80 21.95
N LEU A 95 -26.98 2.09 21.79
CA LEU A 95 -26.29 3.16 22.50
C LEU A 95 -26.46 2.98 24.01
N PRO A 96 -25.38 3.12 24.81
CA PRO A 96 -25.48 3.07 26.27
C PRO A 96 -26.41 4.17 26.80
N GLU A 97 -27.33 3.80 27.70
CA GLU A 97 -28.20 4.78 28.37
C GLU A 97 -27.44 5.62 29.40
N GLN A 98 -26.37 5.06 29.97
CA GLN A 98 -25.54 5.71 30.97
C GLN A 98 -24.06 5.51 30.67
N TRP A 99 -23.32 6.61 30.63
CA TRP A 99 -21.88 6.63 30.45
C TRP A 99 -21.17 6.73 31.80
N ALA A 100 -20.12 5.93 31.97
CA ALA A 100 -19.29 5.95 33.16
C ALA A 100 -18.35 7.17 33.14
N TRP A 101 -18.51 8.06 34.12
CA TRP A 101 -17.61 9.19 34.36
C TRP A 101 -16.39 8.73 35.16
N LYS A 102 -15.55 7.90 34.54
CA LYS A 102 -14.32 7.39 35.16
C LYS A 102 -13.16 7.45 34.17
N LEU A 103 -11.94 7.53 34.71
CA LEU A 103 -10.73 7.51 33.91
C LEU A 103 -10.50 6.09 33.33
N GLY A 104 -9.99 6.04 32.10
CA GLY A 104 -9.67 4.80 31.39
C GLY A 104 -10.81 4.28 30.51
N TRP A 105 -10.60 3.11 29.91
CA TRP A 105 -11.57 2.51 29.00
C TRP A 105 -12.71 1.84 29.75
N THR A 106 -13.93 2.07 29.26
CA THR A 106 -15.13 1.37 29.70
C THR A 106 -15.78 0.75 28.48
N ARG A 107 -15.95 -0.57 28.49
CA ARG A 107 -16.66 -1.30 27.45
C ARG A 107 -18.14 -1.40 27.82
N TYR A 108 -19.00 -1.06 26.88
CA TYR A 108 -20.45 -1.18 27.03
C TYR A 108 -20.98 -2.28 26.13
N GLY A 109 -21.48 -3.35 26.75
CA GLY A 109 -22.02 -4.51 26.05
C GLY A 109 -23.46 -4.31 25.58
N PRO A 110 -23.95 -5.14 24.64
CA PRO A 110 -25.29 -5.03 24.06
C PRO A 110 -26.42 -5.28 25.07
N HIS A 111 -26.12 -5.85 26.24
CA HIS A 111 -27.11 -6.06 27.32
C HIS A 111 -26.98 -5.03 28.44
N GLY A 112 -26.30 -3.90 28.19
CA GLY A 112 -26.14 -2.82 29.15
C GLY A 112 -25.05 -3.06 30.21
N GLN A 113 -24.16 -4.05 30.02
CA GLN A 113 -23.00 -4.21 30.89
C GLN A 113 -22.04 -3.04 30.70
N ALA A 114 -21.42 -2.56 31.79
CA ALA A 114 -20.35 -1.58 31.75
C ALA A 114 -19.13 -2.13 32.49
N GLU A 115 -18.07 -2.45 31.76
CA GLU A 115 -16.88 -3.12 32.28
C GLU A 115 -15.65 -2.24 32.10
N SER A 116 -14.79 -2.17 33.12
CA SER A 116 -13.48 -1.52 32.95
C SER A 116 -12.57 -2.46 32.18
N VAL A 117 -11.93 -1.95 31.12
CA VAL A 117 -10.97 -2.71 30.32
C VAL A 117 -9.69 -1.91 30.15
N ASP A 118 -8.59 -2.57 29.83
CA ASP A 118 -7.31 -1.89 29.58
C ASP A 118 -7.28 -1.24 28.19
N PHE A 119 -7.91 -1.87 27.21
CA PHE A 119 -8.04 -1.40 25.82
C PHE A 119 -9.17 -2.16 25.09
N PRO A 120 -9.69 -1.64 23.96
CA PRO A 120 -10.68 -2.34 23.15
C PRO A 120 -10.12 -3.63 22.52
N GLU A 121 -10.87 -4.74 22.62
CA GLU A 121 -10.45 -6.05 22.09
C GLU A 121 -10.77 -6.22 20.59
N ASP A 122 -11.57 -5.32 20.03
CA ASP A 122 -12.04 -5.37 18.66
C ASP A 122 -10.93 -5.16 17.62
N ARG A 123 -11.04 -5.90 16.50
CA ARG A 123 -10.12 -5.78 15.36
C ARG A 123 -10.16 -4.40 14.70
N ALA A 124 -11.32 -3.74 14.74
CA ALA A 124 -11.50 -2.38 14.27
C ALA A 124 -12.63 -1.68 15.03
N LEU A 125 -12.48 -0.37 15.19
CA LEU A 125 -13.42 0.51 15.86
C LEU A 125 -13.31 1.92 15.25
N VAL A 126 -14.36 2.70 15.41
CA VAL A 126 -14.38 4.13 15.08
C VAL A 126 -14.28 4.92 16.38
N LEU A 127 -13.34 5.86 16.45
CA LEU A 127 -13.08 6.66 17.64
C LEU A 127 -13.33 8.14 17.33
N ASP A 128 -14.14 8.78 18.15
CA ASP A 128 -14.34 10.22 18.16
C ASP A 128 -13.73 10.82 19.44
N VAL A 129 -13.05 11.96 19.34
CA VAL A 129 -12.20 12.49 20.41
C VAL A 129 -12.40 14.00 20.56
N GLU A 130 -12.62 14.43 21.80
CA GLU A 130 -12.81 15.84 22.17
C GLU A 130 -11.62 16.38 22.97
N VAL A 131 -11.29 17.64 22.72
CA VAL A 131 -10.17 18.36 23.37
C VAL A 131 -10.71 19.63 24.04
N CYS A 132 -10.51 19.76 25.36
CA CYS A 132 -10.79 20.99 26.08
C CYS A 132 -9.63 22.00 25.91
N VAL A 133 -9.72 22.90 24.94
CA VAL A 133 -8.65 23.89 24.60
C VAL A 133 -8.24 24.75 25.79
N ALA A 134 -9.15 25.03 26.73
CA ALA A 134 -8.86 25.80 27.94
C ALA A 134 -7.90 25.06 28.89
N ASP A 135 -7.95 23.72 28.91
CA ASP A 135 -7.14 22.86 29.78
C ASP A 135 -5.91 22.27 29.04
N GLY A 136 -5.81 22.47 27.72
CA GLY A 136 -4.63 22.15 26.92
C GLY A 136 -4.97 21.55 25.55
N HIS A 137 -3.97 20.93 24.93
CA HIS A 137 -4.10 20.26 23.62
C HIS A 137 -4.29 18.74 23.74
N CYS A 138 -4.42 18.21 24.95
CA CYS A 138 -4.61 16.78 25.19
C CYS A 138 -6.09 16.41 25.08
N PRO A 139 -6.43 15.24 24.49
CA PRO A 139 -7.77 14.67 24.56
C PRO A 139 -8.33 14.63 25.98
N THR A 140 -9.59 15.05 26.13
CA THR A 140 -10.30 15.09 27.41
C THR A 140 -11.40 14.03 27.48
N LEU A 141 -12.03 13.71 26.33
CA LEU A 141 -13.06 12.69 26.22
C LEU A 141 -12.89 11.97 24.89
N ALA A 142 -13.22 10.68 24.85
CA ALA A 142 -13.33 9.94 23.61
C ALA A 142 -14.49 8.95 23.70
N VAL A 143 -15.15 8.69 22.58
CA VAL A 143 -16.17 7.66 22.42
C VAL A 143 -15.73 6.75 21.29
N ALA A 144 -15.80 5.44 21.51
CA ALA A 144 -15.52 4.45 20.49
C ALA A 144 -16.78 3.65 20.18
N VAL A 145 -16.83 3.09 18.97
CA VAL A 145 -17.82 2.06 18.64
C VAL A 145 -17.18 1.01 17.76
N SER A 146 -17.48 -0.25 18.07
CA SER A 146 -17.08 -1.43 17.33
C SER A 146 -18.32 -2.27 16.97
N PRO A 147 -18.15 -3.37 16.22
CA PRO A 147 -19.25 -4.30 15.96
C PRO A 147 -19.83 -4.93 17.24
N HIS A 148 -19.07 -4.97 18.34
CA HIS A 148 -19.41 -5.72 19.55
C HIS A 148 -19.74 -4.84 20.76
N ALA A 149 -19.21 -3.61 20.84
CA ALA A 149 -19.38 -2.74 21.99
C ALA A 149 -19.23 -1.24 21.66
N TRP A 150 -19.67 -0.40 22.61
CA TRP A 150 -19.22 0.99 22.74
C TRP A 150 -18.09 1.10 23.76
#